data_AF-A0AAV6B758-F1
#
_entry.id   AF-A0AAV6B758-F1
#
_cell.length_a   1.000
_cell.length_b   1.000
_cell.length_c   1.000
_cell.angle_alpha   90.00
_cell.angle_beta   90.00
_cell.angle_gamma   90.00
#
_symmetry.space_group_name_H-M   'P 1'
#
loop_
_entity.id
_entity.type
_entity.pdbx_description
1 polymer ?
#
loop_
_entity_poly.entity_id
_entity_poly.type
_entity_poly.pdbx_seq_one_letter_code
_entity_poly.pdbx_strand_id
1 'polypeptide(L)'
;MSGNPEKSGVLAAERAQAAFKILALDYGRTKIGLALADSAARIAKPYNTMERINRNEDMRRLRELARDLGVRQIVVGLPLRLDGTGGEMADEATRFAQRVHKQTGLPVELVDERLSSWEAERILEEEMGRRIVHEETPQGRRKSAGAADGKYTVDAVAAMVILREYLARTAQTEGSR
;
A
#
# COMPACT_ATOMS: atom_id res chain seq x y z
N MET A 1 16.86 5.69 -40.86
CA MET A 1 15.58 5.33 -40.23
C MET A 1 15.28 6.37 -39.16
N SER A 2 14.61 7.47 -39.53
CA SER A 2 14.24 8.53 -38.59
C SER A 2 12.97 8.10 -37.86
N GLY A 3 13.07 7.81 -36.57
CA GLY A 3 11.91 7.49 -35.73
C GLY A 3 11.01 8.71 -35.62
N ASN A 4 9.74 8.59 -36.00
CA ASN A 4 8.78 9.69 -35.96
C ASN A 4 8.56 10.16 -34.50
N PRO A 5 8.92 11.40 -34.13
CA PRO A 5 8.79 11.92 -32.77
C PRO A 5 7.33 12.00 -32.29
N GLU A 6 6.35 12.04 -33.21
CA GLU A 6 4.93 12.11 -32.86
C GLU A 6 4.39 10.81 -32.25
N LYS A 7 4.93 9.64 -32.61
CA LYS A 7 4.49 8.36 -32.03
C LYS A 7 4.88 8.20 -30.56
N SER A 8 5.99 8.81 -30.14
CA SER A 8 6.48 8.73 -28.76
C SER A 8 5.61 9.54 -27.79
N GLY A 9 5.08 10.69 -28.25
CA GLY A 9 4.19 11.54 -27.45
C GLY A 9 2.80 10.95 -27.22
N VAL A 10 2.25 10.23 -28.21
CA VAL A 10 0.93 9.57 -28.10
C VAL A 10 0.97 8.41 -27.09
N LEU A 11 2.01 7.57 -27.13
CA LEU A 11 2.21 6.47 -26.17
C LEU A 11 2.37 6.97 -24.73
N ALA A 12 3.06 8.09 -24.52
CA ALA A 12 3.21 8.70 -23.20
C ALA A 12 1.89 9.31 -22.67
N ALA A 13 1.10 9.92 -23.55
CA ALA A 13 -0.21 10.48 -23.22
C ALA A 13 -1.26 9.39 -22.93
N GLU A 14 -1.28 8.30 -23.69
CA GLU A 14 -2.14 7.13 -23.43
C GLU A 14 -1.76 6.42 -22.12
N ARG A 15 -0.46 6.31 -21.81
CA ARG A 15 0.02 5.79 -20.52
C ARG A 15 -0.34 6.71 -19.34
N ALA A 16 -0.28 8.03 -19.53
CA ALA A 16 -0.73 9.01 -18.53
C ALA A 16 -2.25 8.99 -18.31
N GLN A 17 -3.03 8.64 -19.34
CA GLN A 17 -4.48 8.52 -19.28
C GLN A 17 -4.97 7.21 -18.63
N ALA A 18 -4.06 6.24 -18.43
CA ALA A 18 -4.27 5.00 -17.68
C ALA A 18 -3.64 5.02 -16.27
N ALA A 19 -3.17 6.18 -15.79
CA ALA A 19 -2.66 6.31 -14.42
C ALA A 19 -3.80 6.06 -13.40
N PHE A 20 -3.57 5.14 -12.48
CA PHE A 20 -4.51 4.79 -11.43
C PHE A 20 -3.79 4.64 -10.10
N LYS A 21 -4.53 4.79 -9.00
CA LYS A 21 -3.94 4.61 -7.68
C LYS A 21 -3.94 3.15 -7.25
N ILE A 22 -2.82 2.73 -6.68
CA ILE A 22 -2.64 1.46 -6.00
C ILE A 22 -2.62 1.74 -4.50
N LEU A 23 -3.41 0.99 -3.73
CA LEU A 23 -3.45 1.07 -2.26
C LEU A 23 -2.83 -0.18 -1.67
N ALA A 24 -1.81 -0.03 -0.83
CA ALA A 24 -1.29 -1.13 -0.02
C ALA A 24 -1.86 -1.08 1.40
N LEU A 25 -2.13 -2.26 1.93
CA LEU A 25 -2.68 -2.51 3.26
C LEU A 25 -1.72 -3.43 4.03
N ASP A 26 -1.17 -2.94 5.13
CA ASP A 26 -0.51 -3.75 6.15
C ASP A 26 -1.54 -4.16 7.19
N TYR A 27 -1.88 -5.45 7.26
CA TYR A 27 -2.95 -5.96 8.12
C TYR A 27 -2.44 -6.28 9.52
N GLY A 28 -2.89 -5.50 10.51
CA GLY A 28 -2.75 -5.80 11.93
C GLY A 28 -4.08 -6.17 12.60
N ARG A 29 -3.99 -6.77 13.79
CA ARG A 29 -5.16 -7.12 14.61
C ARG A 29 -5.90 -5.89 15.16
N THR A 30 -5.19 -4.80 15.39
CA THR A 30 -5.72 -3.54 15.97
C THR A 30 -5.72 -2.37 14.99
N LYS A 31 -4.80 -2.37 14.03
CA LYS A 31 -4.58 -1.27 13.09
C LYS A 31 -4.34 -1.83 11.67
N ILE A 32 -4.55 -0.99 10.66
CA ILE A 32 -4.20 -1.28 9.27
C ILE A 32 -3.36 -0.12 8.74
N GLY A 33 -2.12 -0.39 8.39
CA GLY A 33 -1.25 0.58 7.73
C GLY A 33 -1.68 0.80 6.28
N LEU A 34 -1.62 2.04 5.79
CA LEU A 34 -2.04 2.41 4.44
C LEU A 34 -0.93 3.15 3.71
N ALA A 35 -0.67 2.75 2.46
CA ALA A 35 0.23 3.46 1.56
C ALA A 35 -0.36 3.56 0.15
N LEU A 36 0.03 4.59 -0.60
CA LEU A 36 -0.45 4.87 -1.94
C LEU A 36 0.69 4.99 -2.93
N ALA A 37 0.43 4.56 -4.16
CA ALA A 37 1.26 4.85 -5.31
C ALA A 37 0.37 5.23 -6.49
N ASP A 38 0.91 6.09 -7.35
CA ASP A 38 0.40 6.27 -8.70
C ASP A 38 1.06 5.23 -9.62
N SER A 39 0.27 4.53 -10.43
CA SER A 39 0.76 3.44 -11.30
C SER A 39 1.75 3.92 -12.36
N ALA A 40 1.66 5.17 -12.81
CA ALA A 40 2.58 5.74 -13.79
C ALA A 40 3.88 6.21 -13.12
N ALA A 41 3.78 6.88 -11.97
CA ALA A 41 4.97 7.36 -11.25
C ALA A 41 5.75 6.22 -10.56
N ARG A 42 5.06 5.15 -10.14
CA ARG A 42 5.61 3.99 -9.42
C ARG A 42 6.40 4.37 -8.15
N ILE A 43 5.96 5.44 -7.48
CA ILE A 43 6.52 5.89 -6.21
C ILE A 43 5.51 5.60 -5.11
N ALA A 44 5.84 4.67 -4.22
CA ALA A 44 5.08 4.39 -3.02
C ALA A 44 5.30 5.48 -1.96
N LYS A 45 4.23 5.88 -1.29
CA LYS A 45 4.25 6.85 -0.19
C LYS A 45 3.37 6.38 0.95
N PRO A 46 3.78 6.56 2.22
CA PRO A 46 2.89 6.29 3.35
C PRO A 46 1.69 7.24 3.27
N TYR A 47 0.50 6.74 3.60
CA TYR A 47 -0.72 7.53 3.54
C TYR A 47 -1.29 7.81 4.93
N ASN A 48 -1.68 6.78 5.68
CA ASN A 48 -2.24 6.90 7.03
C ASN A 48 -2.28 5.53 7.73
N THR A 49 -2.69 5.49 8.99
CA THR A 49 -3.09 4.27 9.70
C THR A 49 -4.59 4.31 10.00
N MET A 50 -5.26 3.18 9.81
CA MET A 50 -6.67 3.00 10.17
C MET A 50 -6.78 2.12 11.41
N GLU A 51 -7.32 2.65 12.50
CA GLU A 51 -7.73 1.83 13.64
C GLU A 51 -8.90 0.92 13.26
N ARG A 52 -8.81 -0.34 13.68
CA ARG A 52 -9.84 -1.35 13.46
C ARG A 52 -10.90 -1.27 14.55
N ILE A 53 -12.16 -1.30 14.14
CA ILE A 53 -13.31 -1.21 15.05
C ILE A 53 -14.03 -2.55 15.06
N ASN A 54 -14.52 -2.96 13.89
CA ASN A 54 -15.13 -4.27 13.67
C ASN A 54 -15.13 -4.56 12.18
N ARG A 55 -15.32 -5.83 11.83
CA ARG A 55 -15.22 -6.29 10.44
C ARG A 55 -16.08 -5.48 9.45
N ASN A 56 -17.33 -5.18 9.80
CA ASN A 56 -18.25 -4.52 8.86
C ASN A 56 -17.87 -3.05 8.65
N GLU A 57 -17.55 -2.37 9.75
CA GLU A 57 -17.14 -0.97 9.72
C GLU A 57 -15.78 -0.78 9.03
N ASP A 58 -14.82 -1.66 9.31
CA ASP A 58 -13.50 -1.66 8.67
C ASP A 58 -13.64 -1.78 7.14
N MET A 59 -14.49 -2.69 6.66
CA MET A 59 -14.73 -2.89 5.22
C MET A 59 -15.48 -1.71 4.59
N ARG A 60 -16.45 -1.12 5.29
CA ARG A 60 -17.18 0.07 4.82
C ARG A 60 -16.21 1.23 4.61
N ARG A 61 -15.36 1.51 5.61
CA ARG A 61 -14.36 2.59 5.57
C ARG A 61 -13.32 2.36 4.48
N LEU A 62 -12.83 1.13 4.29
CA LEU A 62 -11.89 0.81 3.21
C LEU A 62 -12.50 0.99 1.83
N ARG A 63 -13.75 0.56 1.63
CA ARG A 63 -14.46 0.75 0.36
C ARG A 63 -14.65 2.23 0.03
N GLU A 64 -15.09 3.02 1.00
CA GLU A 64 -15.24 4.47 0.84
C GLU A 64 -13.90 5.12 0.52
N LEU A 65 -12.85 4.80 1.28
CA LEU A 65 -11.50 5.32 1.04
C LEU A 65 -10.99 4.97 -0.37
N ALA A 66 -11.13 3.70 -0.79
CA ALA A 66 -10.69 3.25 -2.11
C ALA A 66 -11.42 3.99 -3.23
N ARG A 67 -12.74 4.17 -3.09
CA ARG A 67 -13.55 4.93 -4.05
C ARG A 67 -13.13 6.40 -4.09
N ASP A 68 -13.03 7.05 -2.94
CA ASP A 68 -12.77 8.49 -2.83
C ASP A 68 -11.36 8.84 -3.34
N LEU A 69 -10.41 7.92 -3.21
CA LEU A 69 -9.06 8.06 -3.74
C LEU A 69 -8.94 7.66 -5.22
N GLY A 70 -9.92 6.99 -5.82
CA GLY A 70 -9.82 6.47 -7.18
C GLY A 70 -8.85 5.28 -7.31
N VAL A 71 -8.82 4.42 -6.29
CA VAL A 71 -7.99 3.21 -6.26
C VAL A 71 -8.55 2.18 -7.25
N ARG A 72 -7.68 1.56 -8.03
CA ARG A 72 -8.04 0.48 -8.97
C ARG A 72 -7.35 -0.85 -8.71
N GLN A 73 -6.36 -0.87 -7.83
CA GLN A 73 -5.63 -2.07 -7.41
C GLN A 73 -5.37 -1.98 -5.91
N ILE A 74 -5.57 -3.10 -5.20
CA ILE A 74 -5.20 -3.20 -3.80
C ILE A 74 -4.10 -4.27 -3.65
N VAL A 75 -3.17 -3.99 -2.74
CA VAL A 75 -2.14 -4.93 -2.31
C VAL A 75 -2.34 -5.14 -0.81
N VAL A 76 -2.31 -6.39 -0.37
CA VAL A 76 -2.33 -6.75 1.05
C VAL A 76 -1.06 -7.52 1.30
N GLY A 77 -0.26 -7.14 2.27
CA GLY A 77 0.92 -7.95 2.54
C GLY A 77 0.59 -9.18 3.40
N LEU A 78 1.50 -10.14 3.35
CA LEU A 78 1.33 -11.51 3.78
C LEU A 78 2.50 -11.85 4.70
N PRO A 79 2.30 -11.85 6.03
CA PRO A 79 3.37 -12.05 7.00
C PRO A 79 3.79 -13.53 6.98
N LEU A 80 4.86 -13.81 6.25
CA LEU A 80 5.48 -15.14 6.18
C LEU A 80 6.67 -15.21 7.14
N ARG A 81 6.94 -16.41 7.64
CA ARG A 81 8.19 -16.68 8.36
C ARG A 81 9.38 -16.59 7.39
N LEU A 82 10.59 -16.48 7.93
CA LEU A 82 11.83 -16.42 7.12
C LEU A 82 12.03 -17.65 6.23
N ASP A 83 11.50 -18.81 6.63
CA ASP A 83 11.50 -20.04 5.84
C ASP A 83 10.40 -20.09 4.76
N GLY A 84 9.62 -19.01 4.60
CA GLY A 84 8.51 -18.90 3.65
C GLY A 84 7.20 -19.53 4.13
N THR A 85 7.16 -20.11 5.33
CA THR A 85 5.93 -20.74 5.84
C THR A 85 4.95 -19.72 6.41
N GLY A 86 3.65 -19.99 6.21
CA GLY A 86 2.57 -19.22 6.82
C GLY A 86 2.32 -19.59 8.29
N GLY A 87 1.80 -18.63 9.05
CA GLY A 87 1.22 -18.85 10.38
C GLY A 87 -0.21 -18.31 10.45
N GLU A 88 -0.77 -18.25 11.66
CA GLU A 88 -2.15 -17.75 11.90
C GLU A 88 -2.38 -16.34 11.30
N MET A 89 -1.38 -15.46 11.41
CA MET A 89 -1.45 -14.12 10.83
C MET A 89 -1.51 -14.12 9.30
N ALA A 90 -0.81 -15.04 8.63
CA ALA A 90 -0.88 -15.19 7.17
C ALA A 90 -2.27 -15.64 6.73
N ASP A 91 -2.88 -16.57 7.49
CA ASP A 91 -4.25 -17.00 7.24
C ASP A 91 -5.27 -15.88 7.47
N GLU A 92 -5.08 -15.07 8.53
CA GLU A 92 -5.90 -13.90 8.80
C GLU A 92 -5.79 -12.86 7.68
N ALA A 93 -4.57 -12.53 7.24
CA ALA A 93 -4.30 -11.60 6.15
C ALA A 93 -4.93 -12.08 4.84
N THR A 94 -4.82 -13.37 4.53
CA THR A 94 -5.46 -13.99 3.36
C THR A 94 -6.98 -13.86 3.40
N ARG A 95 -7.61 -14.18 4.54
CA ARG A 95 -9.06 -14.01 4.72
C ARG A 95 -9.47 -12.54 4.67
N PHE A 96 -8.62 -11.64 5.15
CA PHE A 96 -8.84 -10.20 5.06
C PHE A 96 -8.81 -9.72 3.60
N ALA A 97 -7.79 -10.10 2.83
CA ALA A 97 -7.67 -9.79 1.40
C ALA A 97 -8.90 -10.26 0.61
N GLN A 98 -9.39 -11.48 0.86
CA GLN A 98 -10.61 -11.99 0.25
C GLN A 98 -11.85 -11.15 0.58
N ARG A 99 -11.97 -10.66 1.82
CA ARG A 99 -13.06 -9.76 2.21
C ARG A 99 -12.95 -8.41 1.54
N VAL A 100 -11.74 -7.84 1.48
CA VAL A 100 -11.48 -6.58 0.78
C VAL A 100 -11.91 -6.70 -0.68
N HIS A 101 -11.49 -7.76 -1.38
CA HIS A 101 -11.90 -8.02 -2.75
C HIS A 101 -13.43 -8.08 -2.90
N LYS A 102 -14.11 -8.86 -2.05
CA LYS A 102 -15.58 -8.98 -2.09
C LYS A 102 -16.31 -7.66 -1.83
N GLN A 103 -15.75 -6.79 -1.00
CA GLN A 103 -16.40 -5.54 -0.58
C GLN A 103 -16.12 -4.38 -1.52
N THR A 104 -14.95 -4.35 -2.16
CA THR A 104 -14.57 -3.27 -3.07
C THR A 104 -14.81 -3.61 -4.54
N GLY A 105 -14.85 -4.91 -4.89
CA GLY A 105 -14.85 -5.38 -6.28
C GLY A 105 -13.52 -5.15 -7.02
N LEU A 106 -12.49 -4.67 -6.31
CA LEU A 106 -11.19 -4.38 -6.89
C LEU A 106 -10.30 -5.63 -6.88
N PRO A 107 -9.38 -5.77 -7.85
CA PRO A 107 -8.31 -6.76 -7.76
C PRO A 107 -7.51 -6.58 -6.47
N VAL A 108 -7.20 -7.70 -5.80
CA VAL A 108 -6.39 -7.73 -4.59
C VAL A 108 -5.28 -8.75 -4.78
N GLU A 109 -4.04 -8.33 -4.59
CA GLU A 109 -2.87 -9.20 -4.62
C GLU A 109 -2.22 -9.31 -3.25
N LEU A 110 -1.71 -10.51 -2.94
CA LEU A 110 -0.89 -10.74 -1.76
C LEU A 110 0.58 -10.50 -2.07
N VAL A 111 1.29 -9.85 -1.15
CA VAL A 111 2.72 -9.61 -1.24
C VAL A 111 3.42 -10.16 -0.02
N ASP A 112 4.46 -10.94 -0.25
CA ASP A 112 5.29 -11.53 0.80
C ASP A 112 5.94 -10.45 1.68
N GLU A 113 5.63 -10.50 2.98
CA GLU A 113 6.24 -9.67 4.01
C GLU A 113 7.20 -10.52 4.84
N ARG A 114 8.49 -10.47 4.50
CA ARG A 114 9.57 -11.09 5.29
C ARG A 114 10.43 -10.09 6.07
N LEU A 115 10.26 -8.79 5.81
CA LEU A 115 10.91 -7.74 6.60
C LEU A 115 10.11 -7.49 7.88
N SER A 116 10.78 -7.46 9.03
CA SER A 116 10.13 -7.08 10.29
C SER A 116 9.77 -5.59 10.26
N SER A 117 8.71 -5.21 10.97
CA SER A 117 8.30 -3.81 11.12
C SER A 117 9.43 -2.93 11.66
N TRP A 118 10.33 -3.50 12.48
CA TRP A 118 11.51 -2.81 13.01
C TRP A 118 12.56 -2.52 11.94
N GLU A 119 12.86 -3.49 11.07
CA GLU A 119 13.79 -3.30 9.94
C GLU A 119 13.24 -2.28 8.93
N ALA A 120 11.94 -2.36 8.64
CA ALA A 120 11.25 -1.38 7.80
C ALA A 120 11.36 0.04 8.38
N GLU A 121 11.17 0.19 9.70
CA GLU A 121 11.29 1.47 10.38
C GLU A 121 12.71 2.05 10.27
N ARG A 122 13.74 1.26 10.57
CA ARG A 122 15.14 1.72 10.52
C ARG A 122 15.54 2.20 9.13
N ILE A 123 15.24 1.40 8.10
CA ILE A 123 15.53 1.75 6.69
C ILE A 123 14.83 3.05 6.31
N LEU A 124 13.60 3.26 6.78
CA LEU A 124 12.80 4.40 6.38
C LEU A 124 13.11 5.69 7.14
N GLU A 125 13.58 5.62 8.38
CA GLU A 125 14.17 6.78 9.05
C GLU A 125 15.42 7.27 8.33
N GLU A 126 16.28 6.35 7.88
CA GLU A 126 17.51 6.65 7.15
C GLU A 126 17.23 7.23 5.76
N GLU A 127 16.32 6.62 4.99
CA GLU A 127 16.03 7.07 3.61
C GLU A 127 15.21 8.37 3.56
N MET A 128 14.24 8.57 4.46
CA MET A 128 13.32 9.71 4.38
C MET A 128 13.75 10.93 5.22
N GLY A 129 14.74 10.79 6.10
CA GLY A 129 15.18 11.86 7.00
C GLY A 129 14.05 12.41 7.89
N ARG A 130 13.02 11.60 8.14
CA ARG A 130 11.79 11.97 8.86
C ARG A 130 11.63 11.05 10.06
N ARG A 131 11.21 11.64 11.19
CA ARG A 131 10.91 10.89 12.42
C ARG A 131 9.66 10.05 12.23
N ILE A 132 9.78 8.74 12.40
CA ILE A 132 8.64 7.83 12.50
C ILE A 132 8.11 7.91 13.93
N VAL A 133 6.79 8.00 14.08
CA VAL A 133 6.14 8.02 15.38
C VAL A 133 5.59 6.64 15.72
N HIS A 134 5.95 6.17 16.91
CA HIS A 134 5.27 5.06 17.56
C HIS A 134 4.02 5.67 18.18
N GLU A 135 2.89 5.61 17.47
CA GLU A 135 1.64 6.17 17.98
C GLU A 135 1.10 5.29 19.10
N GLU A 136 1.55 5.58 20.34
CA GLU A 136 0.84 5.19 21.55
C GLU A 136 -0.48 5.95 21.57
N THR A 137 -1.58 5.21 21.48
CA THR A 137 -2.95 5.72 21.30
C THR A 137 -3.25 6.93 22.19
N PRO A 138 -3.87 7.98 21.61
CA PRO A 138 -4.99 8.62 22.29
C PRO A 138 -6.19 8.76 21.37
N GLN A 139 -7.26 8.10 21.81
CA GLN A 139 -8.67 8.27 21.48
C GLN A 139 -9.01 9.56 20.69
N GLY A 140 -9.51 9.37 19.47
CA GLY A 140 -10.43 10.32 18.84
C GLY A 140 -9.83 11.63 18.33
N ARG A 141 -8.89 11.58 17.38
CA ARG A 141 -8.65 12.73 16.49
C ARG A 141 -8.80 12.35 15.02
N ARG A 142 -9.89 12.81 14.42
CA ARG A 142 -9.95 13.11 12.98
C ARG A 142 -8.83 14.09 12.68
N LYS A 143 -7.79 13.68 11.96
CA LYS A 143 -6.88 14.62 11.28
C LYS A 143 -6.67 14.19 9.83
N SER A 144 -7.31 14.98 8.98
CA SER A 144 -6.97 15.44 7.63
C SER A 144 -6.08 14.56 6.74
N ALA A 145 -6.58 14.39 5.51
CA ALA A 145 -5.79 14.01 4.34
C ALA A 145 -4.46 14.77 4.28
N GLY A 146 -3.37 14.02 4.14
CA GLY A 146 -2.04 14.55 3.83
C GLY A 146 -1.26 15.13 5.00
N ALA A 147 -0.31 14.35 5.52
CA ALA A 147 1.04 14.72 5.98
C ALA A 147 1.36 16.19 6.35
N ALA A 148 0.51 16.89 7.11
CA ALA A 148 0.73 18.30 7.46
C ALA A 148 1.94 18.53 8.39
N ASP A 149 2.32 17.52 9.19
CA ASP A 149 3.42 17.61 10.18
C ASP A 149 4.66 16.76 9.82
N GLY A 150 4.71 16.16 8.63
CA GLY A 150 5.87 15.37 8.17
C GLY A 150 6.17 14.08 8.95
N LYS A 151 5.27 13.63 9.83
CA LYS A 151 5.42 12.42 10.65
C LYS A 151 4.56 11.28 10.11
N TYR A 152 5.14 10.09 10.01
CA TYR A 152 4.42 8.87 9.62
C TYR A 152 4.41 7.87 10.78
N THR A 153 3.38 7.05 10.84
CA THR A 153 3.29 5.91 11.76
C THR A 153 4.09 4.73 11.22
N VAL A 154 4.51 3.83 12.11
CA VAL A 154 5.19 2.57 11.73
C VAL A 154 4.31 1.73 10.80
N ASP A 155 3.01 1.64 11.05
CA ASP A 155 2.11 0.82 10.21
C ASP A 155 2.00 1.39 8.77
N ALA A 156 1.87 2.71 8.62
CA ALA A 156 1.81 3.32 7.28
C ALA A 156 3.12 3.17 6.50
N VAL A 157 4.24 3.17 7.23
CA VAL A 157 5.60 2.91 6.74
C VAL A 157 5.75 1.47 6.28
N ALA A 158 5.28 0.49 7.06
CA ALA A 158 5.25 -0.92 6.66
C ALA A 158 4.40 -1.14 5.40
N ALA A 159 3.22 -0.52 5.33
CA ALA A 159 2.39 -0.54 4.11
C ALA A 159 3.11 0.00 2.87
N MET A 160 3.98 1.00 3.04
CA MET A 160 4.78 1.53 1.94
C MET A 160 5.84 0.52 1.47
N VAL A 161 6.49 -0.20 2.38
CA VAL A 161 7.46 -1.25 2.03
C VAL A 161 6.80 -2.34 1.19
N ILE A 162 5.62 -2.81 1.61
CA ILE A 162 4.80 -3.77 0.84
C ILE A 162 4.55 -3.24 -0.58
N LEU A 163 4.17 -1.97 -0.70
CA LEU A 163 3.88 -1.37 -1.99
C LEU A 163 5.13 -1.22 -2.88
N ARG A 164 6.30 -0.93 -2.30
CA ARG A 164 7.58 -0.88 -3.03
C ARG A 164 7.91 -2.24 -3.63
N GLU A 165 7.76 -3.30 -2.85
CA GLU A 165 8.02 -4.67 -3.31
C GLU A 165 7.09 -5.05 -4.47
N TYR A 166 5.79 -4.75 -4.33
CA TYR A 166 4.82 -4.95 -5.41
C TYR A 166 5.22 -4.23 -6.72
N LEU A 167 5.60 -2.96 -6.61
CA LEU A 167 5.99 -2.14 -7.75
C LEU A 167 7.32 -2.62 -8.37
N ALA A 168 8.26 -3.13 -7.57
CA ALA A 168 9.51 -3.69 -8.09
C ALA A 168 9.25 -4.97 -8.89
N ARG A 169 8.46 -5.91 -8.34
CA ARG A 169 8.11 -7.19 -8.98
C ARG A 169 7.38 -6.98 -10.32
N THR A 170 6.42 -6.06 -10.36
CA THR A 170 5.63 -5.80 -11.57
C THR A 170 6.45 -5.09 -12.66
N ALA A 171 7.43 -4.26 -12.30
CA ALA A 171 8.33 -3.63 -13.28
C ALA A 171 9.25 -4.66 -13.97
N GLN A 172 9.76 -5.64 -13.23
CA GLN A 172 10.60 -6.71 -13.77
C GLN A 172 9.84 -7.64 -14.72
N THR A 173 8.55 -7.85 -14.45
CA THR A 173 7.65 -8.66 -15.29
C THR A 173 7.34 -7.96 -16.62
N GLU A 174 7.19 -6.63 -16.61
CA GLU A 174 6.96 -5.81 -17.81
C GLU A 174 8.21 -5.70 -18.69
N GLY A 175 9.41 -5.63 -18.09
CA GLY A 175 10.68 -5.54 -18.84
C GLY A 175 11.15 -6.85 -19.47
N SER A 176 10.52 -7.98 -19.13
CA SER A 176 10.83 -9.32 -19.67
C SER A 176 9.90 -9.73 -20.82
N ARG A 177 9.05 -8.83 -21.31
CA ARG A 177 8.15 -9.01 -22.46
C ARG A 177 8.59 -8.11 -23.62
#